data_AF-A0A935H124-F1
#
_entry.id   AF-A0A935H124-F1
#
_cell.length_a   1.000
_cell.length_b   1.000
_cell.length_c   1.000
_cell.angle_alpha   90.00
_cell.angle_beta   90.00
_cell.angle_gamma   90.00
#
_symmetry.space_group_name_H-M   'P 1'
#
loop_
_entity.id
_entity.type
_entity.pdbx_description
1 polymer ?
#
loop_
_entity_poly.entity_id
_entity_poly.type
_entity_poly.pdbx_seq_one_letter_code
_entity_poly.pdbx_strand_id
1 'polypeptide(L)'
;MRFALISVLFADLGYQRPFIEYVKKTFGIEVEVTKKESEFKVSRKRWVVERTFAWITRQRRMTRDYERTIESSESMIYISMVRIMLKQLCPVPQPWRNGEKWSPLYSKI
;
A
#
# COMPACT_ATOMS: atom_id res chain seq x y z
N MET A 1 9.96 16.81 3.07
CA MET A 1 10.33 15.72 2.12
C MET A 1 9.34 15.78 0.97
N ARG A 2 9.76 16.05 -0.27
CA ARG A 2 8.85 16.22 -1.42
C ARG A 2 8.99 15.04 -2.36
N PHE A 3 7.90 14.33 -2.65
CA PHE A 3 7.90 13.22 -3.62
C PHE A 3 7.64 13.79 -5.02
N ALA A 4 8.68 13.97 -5.84
CA ALA A 4 8.57 14.66 -7.13
C ALA A 4 7.68 13.94 -8.17
N LEU A 5 7.46 12.64 -8.02
CA LEU A 5 6.75 11.80 -9.00
C LEU A 5 5.30 11.46 -8.61
N ILE A 6 4.90 11.75 -7.37
CA ILE A 6 3.56 11.41 -6.87
C ILE A 6 2.73 12.70 -6.80
N SER A 7 1.70 12.79 -7.64
CA SER A 7 0.84 13.97 -7.72
C SER A 7 -0.48 13.82 -6.95
N VAL A 8 -1.02 12.61 -6.88
CA VAL A 8 -2.33 12.32 -6.28
C VAL A 8 -2.26 11.12 -5.34
N LEU A 9 -2.87 11.25 -4.16
CA LEU A 9 -3.05 10.19 -3.18
C LEU A 9 -4.54 9.86 -3.06
N PHE A 10 -4.91 8.58 -3.16
CA PHE A 10 -6.28 8.13 -2.94
C PHE A 10 -6.52 7.77 -1.48
N ALA A 11 -7.64 8.21 -0.92
CA ALA A 11 -8.03 7.92 0.46
C ALA A 11 -9.49 7.45 0.55
N ASP A 12 -9.82 6.73 1.63
CA ASP A 12 -11.20 6.35 1.95
C ASP A 12 -11.95 7.49 2.67
N LEU A 13 -13.28 7.37 2.77
CA LEU A 13 -14.17 8.39 3.34
C LEU A 13 -13.83 8.77 4.79
N GLY A 14 -13.19 7.88 5.55
CA GLY A 14 -12.78 8.15 6.92
C GLY A 14 -11.71 9.25 7.05
N TYR A 15 -10.99 9.56 5.98
CA TYR A 15 -9.97 10.60 5.97
C TYR A 15 -10.59 11.97 5.68
N GLN A 16 -10.66 12.80 6.71
CA GLN A 16 -11.32 14.11 6.67
C GLN A 16 -10.37 15.24 6.29
N ARG A 17 -10.90 16.47 6.20
CA ARG A 17 -10.15 17.68 5.81
C ARG A 17 -8.82 17.88 6.55
N PRO A 18 -8.68 17.65 7.88
CA PRO A 18 -7.39 17.82 8.56
C PRO A 18 -6.27 16.96 7.97
N PHE A 19 -6.59 15.74 7.55
CA PHE A 19 -5.63 14.85 6.89
C PHE A 19 -5.23 15.37 5.51
N ILE A 20 -6.21 15.81 4.72
CA ILE A 20 -5.97 16.36 3.37
C ILE A 20 -5.05 17.57 3.45
N GLU A 21 -5.33 18.50 4.37
CA GLU A 21 -4.53 19.70 4.59
C GLU A 21 -3.11 19.36 5.07
N TYR A 22 -2.99 18.41 5.99
CA TYR A 22 -1.69 17.91 6.46
C TYR A 22 -0.85 17.34 5.31
N VAL A 23 -1.44 16.49 4.45
CA VAL A 23 -0.73 15.86 3.33
C VAL A 23 -0.29 16.92 2.31
N LYS A 24 -1.17 17.86 1.99
CA LYS A 24 -0.87 18.96 1.07
C LYS A 24 0.25 19.86 1.61
N LYS A 25 0.21 20.21 2.90
CA LYS A 25 1.24 21.05 3.54
C LYS A 25 2.58 20.34 3.65
N THR A 26 2.59 19.06 4.01
CA THR A 26 3.82 18.31 4.33
C THR A 26 4.50 17.76 3.10
N PHE A 27 3.73 17.26 2.13
CA PHE A 27 4.23 16.53 0.96
C PHE A 27 3.96 17.23 -0.37
N GLY A 28 3.06 18.22 -0.41
CA GLY A 28 2.65 18.89 -1.65
C GLY A 28 1.80 18.01 -2.56
N ILE A 29 1.11 17.00 -2.01
CA ILE A 29 0.32 16.01 -2.74
C ILE A 29 -1.16 16.32 -2.55
N GLU A 30 -1.94 16.23 -3.63
CA GLU A 30 -3.40 16.34 -3.55
C GLU A 30 -4.02 15.00 -3.12
N VAL A 31 -4.99 15.04 -2.21
CA VAL A 31 -5.70 13.84 -1.74
C VAL A 31 -7.09 13.78 -2.37
N GLU A 32 -7.37 12.70 -3.08
CA GLU A 32 -8.70 12.40 -3.59
C GLU A 32 -9.39 11.37 -2.69
N VAL A 33 -10.41 11.83 -1.96
CA VAL A 33 -11.24 10.97 -1.11
C VAL A 33 -12.34 10.33 -1.94
N THR A 34 -12.47 9.01 -1.83
CA THR A 34 -13.52 8.28 -2.56
C THR A 34 -14.90 8.65 -2.01
N LYS A 35 -15.79 9.12 -2.89
CA LYS A 35 -17.17 9.43 -2.53
C LYS A 35 -17.97 8.14 -2.31
N LYS A 36 -18.82 8.14 -1.28
CA LYS A 36 -19.84 7.10 -1.08
C LYS A 36 -21.04 7.44 -1.95
N GLU A 37 -21.42 6.51 -2.83
CA GLU A 37 -22.68 6.60 -3.57
C GLU A 37 -23.82 5.99 -2.75
N SER A 38 -25.05 6.46 -2.98
CA SER A 38 -26.27 5.97 -2.30
C SER A 38 -26.65 4.55 -2.74
N GLU A 39 -26.25 4.15 -3.94
CA GLU A 39 -26.44 2.82 -4.49
C GLU A 39 -25.15 2.02 -4.44
N PHE A 40 -25.26 0.69 -4.39
CA PHE A 40 -24.08 -0.19 -4.46
C PHE A 40 -23.49 -0.15 -5.87
N LYS A 41 -22.52 0.74 -6.07
CA LYS A 41 -21.71 0.84 -7.28
C LYS A 41 -20.26 0.54 -6.99
N VAL A 42 -19.66 -0.27 -7.86
CA VAL A 42 -18.26 -0.68 -7.76
C VAL A 42 -17.36 0.54 -8.04
N SER A 43 -16.83 1.15 -6.98
CA SER A 43 -15.90 2.29 -7.11
C SER A 43 -14.48 1.81 -7.35
N ARG A 44 -13.97 1.99 -8.58
CA ARG A 44 -12.61 1.56 -8.97
C ARG A 44 -11.51 2.13 -8.07
N LYS A 45 -11.66 3.37 -7.58
CA LYS A 45 -10.68 4.03 -6.70
C LYS A 45 -10.67 3.44 -5.29
N ARG A 46 -11.84 3.03 -4.78
CA ARG A 46 -11.97 2.35 -3.48
C ARG A 46 -11.16 1.05 -3.43
N TRP A 47 -11.23 0.26 -4.50
CA TRP A 47 -10.48 -1.00 -4.60
C TRP A 47 -8.97 -0.82 -4.52
N VAL A 48 -8.44 0.31 -4.98
CA VAL A 48 -7.00 0.60 -4.86
C VAL A 48 -6.61 0.82 -3.40
N VAL A 49 -7.42 1.57 -2.67
CA VAL A 49 -7.22 1.86 -1.24
C VAL A 49 -7.35 0.56 -0.42
N GLU A 50 -8.46 -0.16 -0.59
CA GLU A 50 -8.72 -1.41 0.13
C GLU A 50 -7.67 -2.48 -0.18
N ARG A 51 -7.20 -2.58 -1.43
CA ARG A 51 -6.13 -3.50 -1.82
C ARG A 51 -4.82 -3.21 -1.09
N THR A 52 -4.50 -1.93 -0.89
CA THR A 52 -3.28 -1.53 -0.15
C THR A 52 -3.38 -2.01 1.30
N PHE A 53 -4.53 -1.80 1.95
CA PHE A 53 -4.76 -2.33 3.30
C PHE A 53 -4.72 -3.86 3.35
N ALA A 54 -5.31 -4.54 2.37
CA ALA A 54 -5.24 -6.01 2.27
C ALA A 54 -3.80 -6.52 2.13
N TRP A 55 -2.92 -5.81 1.42
CA TRP A 55 -1.51 -6.19 1.32
C TRP A 55 -0.76 -6.02 2.64
N ILE A 56 -1.05 -4.96 3.40
CA ILE A 56 -0.48 -4.73 4.73
C ILE A 56 -0.92 -5.86 5.67
N THR A 57 -2.23 -6.08 5.81
CA THR A 57 -2.80 -7.04 6.77
C THR A 57 -2.49 -8.49 6.42
N ARG A 58 -2.16 -8.79 5.14
CA ARG A 58 -1.65 -10.10 4.71
C ARG A 58 -0.26 -10.41 5.27
N GLN A 59 0.53 -9.43 5.69
CA GLN A 59 1.75 -9.72 6.46
C GLN A 59 1.32 -10.28 7.82
N ARG A 60 1.77 -11.51 8.14
CA ARG A 60 1.41 -12.22 9.39
C ARG A 60 1.53 -11.34 10.65
N ARG A 61 2.53 -10.46 10.69
CA ARG A 61 2.77 -9.56 11.83
C ARG A 61 1.76 -8.40 11.90
N MET A 62 1.18 -7.98 10.79
CA MET A 62 0.22 -6.87 10.70
C MET A 62 -1.25 -7.32 10.77
N THR A 63 -1.51 -8.63 10.85
CA THR A 63 -2.89 -9.15 10.96
C THR A 63 -3.56 -8.73 12.29
N ARG A 64 -2.75 -8.50 13.33
CA ARG A 64 -3.15 -7.87 14.59
C ARG A 64 -2.07 -6.89 15.00
N ASP A 65 -2.44 -5.83 15.72
CA ASP A 65 -1.44 -4.94 16.30
C ASP A 65 -0.79 -5.64 17.51
N TYR A 66 0.45 -6.06 17.32
CA TYR A 66 1.27 -6.68 18.38
C TYR A 66 2.26 -5.68 18.99
N GLU A 67 2.37 -4.49 18.40
CA GLU A 67 3.42 -3.54 18.75
C GLU A 67 3.03 -2.77 20.01
N ARG A 68 4.00 -2.55 20.90
CA ARG A 68 3.77 -1.88 22.19
C ARG A 68 3.73 -0.35 22.06
N THR A 69 4.36 0.19 21.02
CA THR A 69 4.51 1.62 20.79
C THR A 69 4.00 1.97 19.40
N ILE A 70 3.48 3.20 19.27
CA ILE A 70 3.01 3.74 17.99
C ILE A 70 4.17 3.79 16.98
N GLU A 71 5.36 4.16 17.43
CA GLU A 71 6.57 4.22 16.58
C GLU A 71 6.95 2.86 16.00
N SER A 72 6.80 1.78 16.78
CA SER A 72 7.06 0.42 16.29
C SER A 72 5.98 -0.02 15.29
N SER A 73 4.71 0.29 15.57
CA SER A 73 3.60 0.03 14.64
C SER A 73 3.78 0.76 13.31
N GLU A 74 4.17 2.04 13.36
CA GLU A 74 4.48 2.85 12.18
C GLU A 74 5.65 2.26 11.38
N SER A 75 6.73 1.89 12.07
CA SER A 75 7.89 1.24 11.46
C SER A 75 7.51 -0.06 10.75
N MET A 76 6.61 -0.86 11.32
CA MET A 76 6.11 -2.09 10.71
C MET A 76 5.28 -1.85 9.45
N ILE A 77 4.51 -0.75 9.40
CA ILE A 77 3.81 -0.31 8.18
C ILE A 77 4.82 0.03 7.09
N TYR A 78 5.87 0.80 7.41
CA TYR A 78 6.91 1.15 6.44
C TYR A 78 7.64 -0.09 5.90
N ILE A 79 8.06 -1.00 6.79
CA ILE A 79 8.71 -2.27 6.39
C ILE A 79 7.80 -3.08 5.46
N SER A 80 6.50 -3.13 5.76
CA SER A 80 5.52 -3.83 4.93
C SER A 80 5.42 -3.22 3.52
N MET A 81 5.37 -1.89 3.43
CA MET A 81 5.35 -1.17 2.15
C MET A 81 6.64 -1.35 1.35
N VAL A 82 7.81 -1.24 2.00
CA VAL A 82 9.11 -1.47 1.36
C VAL A 82 9.16 -2.88 0.76
N ARG A 83 8.73 -3.90 1.50
CA ARG A 83 8.68 -5.28 1.01
C ARG A 83 7.77 -5.42 -0.22
N ILE A 84 6.62 -4.76 -0.24
CA ILE A 84 5.70 -4.80 -1.38
C ILE A 84 6.33 -4.12 -2.59
N MET A 85 6.91 -2.94 -2.43
CA MET A 85 7.57 -2.21 -3.51
C MET A 85 8.76 -2.98 -4.09
N LEU A 86 9.60 -3.60 -3.24
CA LEU A 86 10.72 -4.43 -3.68
C LEU A 86 10.24 -5.62 -4.54
N LYS A 87 9.15 -6.27 -4.16
CA LYS A 87 8.56 -7.36 -4.97
C LYS A 87 8.00 -6.89 -6.32
N GLN A 88 7.58 -5.63 -6.42
CA GLN A 88 7.10 -5.06 -7.68
C GLN A 88 8.26 -4.61 -8.58
N LEU A 89 9.32 -4.06 -7.99
CA LEU A 89 10.53 -3.63 -8.70
C LEU A 89 11.34 -4.82 -9.21
N CYS A 90 11.47 -5.87 -8.39
CA CYS A 90 12.19 -7.09 -8.73
C CYS A 90 11.28 -8.30 -8.44
N PRO A 91 10.35 -8.63 -9.35
CA PRO A 91 9.51 -9.81 -9.18
C PRO A 91 10.39 -11.07 -9.26
N VAL A 92 10.51 -11.78 -8.14
CA VAL A 92 11.16 -13.10 -8.12
C VAL A 92 10.37 -14.01 -9.05
N PRO A 93 10.98 -14.56 -10.11
CA PRO A 93 10.25 -15.40 -11.04
C PRO A 93 9.69 -16.61 -10.31
N GLN A 94 8.41 -16.88 -10.55
CA GLN A 94 7.68 -17.98 -9.93
C GLN A 94 7.38 -19.00 -11.03
N PRO A 95 8.38 -19.75 -11.54
CA PRO A 95 8.22 -20.61 -12.70
C PRO A 95 7.08 -21.62 -12.52
N TRP A 96 6.92 -22.15 -11.29
CA TRP A 96 5.81 -23.06 -10.94
C TRP A 96 4.41 -22.44 -11.07
N ARG A 97 4.27 -21.10 -11.03
CA ARG A 97 2.98 -20.40 -11.19
C ARG A 97 2.56 -20.30 -12.66
N ASN A 98 3.52 -20.29 -13.58
CA ASN A 98 3.30 -20.14 -15.01
C ASN A 98 3.44 -21.48 -15.78
N GLY A 99 3.66 -22.59 -15.07
CA GLY A 99 3.94 -23.89 -15.69
C GLY A 99 5.35 -24.02 -16.28
N GLU A 100 6.23 -23.06 -15.99
CA GLU A 100 7.63 -23.07 -16.40
C GLU A 100 8.47 -23.93 -15.45
N LYS A 101 9.54 -24.56 -15.95
CA LYS A 101 10.44 -25.37 -15.14
C LYS A 101 11.40 -24.48 -14.34
N TRP A 102 11.72 -24.91 -13.12
CA TRP A 102 12.67 -24.24 -12.23
C TRP A 102 14.05 -24.11 -12.91
N SER A 103 14.69 -22.94 -12.87
CA SER A 103 16.03 -22.71 -13.43
C SER A 103 17.04 -22.27 -12.35
N PRO A 104 18.30 -22.72 -12.39
CA PRO A 104 19.32 -22.37 -11.40
C PRO A 104 19.72 -20.88 -11.39
N LEU A 105 19.32 -20.09 -12.40
CA LEU A 105 19.61 -18.66 -12.45
C LEU A 105 18.90 -17.87 -11.34
N TYR A 106 17.80 -18.41 -10.79
CA TYR A 106 17.02 -17.78 -9.73
C TYR A 106 17.54 -18.04 -8.31
N SER A 107 18.59 -18.84 -8.13
CA SER A 107 19.14 -19.18 -6.81
C SER A 107 20.25 -18.24 -6.34
N LYS A 108 20.62 -17.23 -7.14
CA LYS A 108 21.72 -16.28 -6.86
C LYS A 108 21.25 -14.85 -6.54
N ILE A 109 19.94 -14.65 -6.37
CA ILE A 109 19.32 -13.43 -5.81
C ILE A 109 18.97 -13.74 -4.36
#